data_AF-A0A970RMZ0-F1
#
_entry.id   AF-A0A970RMZ0-F1
#
_cell.length_a   1.000
_cell.length_b   1.000
_cell.length_c   1.000
_cell.angle_alpha   90.00
_cell.angle_beta   90.00
_cell.angle_gamma   90.00
#
_symmetry.space_group_name_H-M   'P 1'
#
loop_
_entity.id
_entity.type
_entity.pdbx_description
1 polymer ?
#
loop_
_entity_poly.entity_id
_entity_poly.type
_entity_poly.pdbx_seq_one_letter_code
_entity_poly.pdbx_strand_id
1 'polypeptide(L)'
;MGGTFDPIHFGHLLAAEESRTVLELDEVIFIPAGDPAHKRERKTASPEDRYVMTLLTTLGNPKFTPSRIEIDRKEPSHTVDTLREMRHWYAPEKVTFFFITGLDAVLGITSW
;
A
#
# COMPACT_ATOMS: atom_id res chain seq x y z
N MET A 1 -3.76 1.31 -0.49
CA MET A 1 -3.15 0.78 -1.72
C MET A 1 -1.82 0.15 -1.36
N GLY A 2 -1.78 -1.20 -1.31
CA GLY A 2 -0.55 -1.94 -1.01
C GLY A 2 0.27 -2.22 -2.27
N GLY A 3 1.60 -2.26 -2.16
CA GLY A 3 2.46 -2.60 -3.28
C GLY A 3 3.93 -2.69 -2.92
N THR A 4 4.71 -3.40 -3.73
CA THR A 4 6.17 -3.41 -3.55
C THR A 4 6.77 -2.04 -3.90
N PHE A 5 6.23 -1.36 -4.91
CA PHE A 5 6.69 -0.03 -5.35
C PHE A 5 8.20 0.02 -5.61
N ASP A 6 8.65 -0.79 -6.58
CA ASP A 6 10.07 -0.99 -6.90
C ASP A 6 10.39 -0.64 -8.38
N PRO A 7 10.34 0.65 -8.77
CA PRO A 7 9.92 1.82 -8.00
C PRO A 7 8.40 2.11 -8.12
N ILE A 8 7.89 3.04 -7.30
CA ILE A 8 6.60 3.68 -7.57
C ILE A 8 6.64 4.45 -8.90
N HIS A 9 5.50 4.57 -9.59
CA HIS A 9 5.42 5.18 -10.93
C HIS A 9 4.01 5.71 -11.21
N PHE A 10 3.83 6.45 -12.31
CA PHE A 10 2.55 7.10 -12.65
C PHE A 10 1.35 6.15 -12.71
N GLY A 11 1.53 4.92 -13.18
CA GLY A 11 0.45 3.92 -13.14
C GLY A 11 -0.15 3.71 -11.73
N HIS A 12 0.69 3.71 -10.68
CA HIS A 12 0.20 3.61 -9.31
C HIS A 12 -0.56 4.86 -8.87
N LEU A 13 -0.03 6.04 -9.19
CA LEU A 13 -0.64 7.32 -8.81
C LEU A 13 -1.97 7.54 -9.51
N LEU A 14 -2.07 7.20 -10.79
CA LEU A 14 -3.29 7.30 -11.57
C LEU A 14 -4.34 6.34 -11.00
N ALA A 15 -3.98 5.07 -10.75
CA ALA A 15 -4.92 4.12 -10.15
C ALA A 15 -5.44 4.57 -8.78
N ALA A 16 -4.56 5.15 -7.95
CA ALA A 16 -4.94 5.73 -6.67
C ALA A 16 -5.88 6.92 -6.82
N GLU A 17 -5.56 7.89 -7.68
CA GLU A 17 -6.38 9.11 -7.86
C GLU A 17 -7.73 8.81 -8.50
N GLU A 18 -7.77 7.92 -9.48
CA GLU A 18 -9.01 7.48 -10.12
C GLU A 18 -9.91 6.77 -9.10
N SER A 19 -9.34 5.84 -8.31
CA SER A 19 -10.11 5.16 -7.26
C SER A 19 -10.62 6.16 -6.21
N ARG A 20 -9.79 7.12 -5.81
CA ARG A 20 -10.14 8.18 -4.86
C ARG A 20 -11.29 9.04 -5.40
N THR A 21 -11.22 9.42 -6.66
CA THR A 21 -12.21 10.31 -7.29
C THR A 21 -13.54 9.60 -7.51
N VAL A 22 -13.52 8.39 -8.08
CA VAL A 22 -14.74 7.64 -8.42
C VAL A 22 -15.51 7.18 -7.18
N LEU A 23 -14.79 6.84 -6.10
CA LEU A 23 -15.40 6.40 -4.84
C LEU A 23 -15.50 7.52 -3.79
N GLU A 24 -15.18 8.76 -4.17
CA GLU A 24 -15.20 9.95 -3.29
C GLU A 24 -14.43 9.76 -1.98
N LEU A 25 -13.27 9.10 -2.04
CA LEU A 25 -12.45 8.82 -0.86
C LEU A 25 -11.77 10.10 -0.33
N ASP A 26 -11.72 10.21 1.00
CA ASP A 26 -11.07 11.32 1.69
C ASP A 26 -9.55 11.36 1.45
N GLU A 27 -8.92 10.18 1.43
CA GLU A 27 -7.49 9.97 1.25
C GLU A 27 -7.16 8.58 0.66
N VAL A 28 -5.95 8.43 0.12
CA VAL A 28 -5.36 7.14 -0.24
C VAL A 28 -4.08 6.93 0.54
N ILE A 29 -4.07 5.87 1.35
CA ILE A 29 -2.87 5.44 2.08
C ILE A 29 -2.07 4.48 1.19
N PHE A 30 -0.85 4.86 0.83
CA PHE A 30 0.12 4.00 0.14
C PHE A 30 0.88 3.17 1.17
N ILE A 31 0.89 1.86 1.01
CA ILE A 31 1.56 0.93 1.93
C ILE A 31 2.65 0.18 1.14
N PRO A 32 3.89 0.70 1.13
CA PRO A 32 5.02 -0.01 0.57
C PRO A 32 5.31 -1.27 1.39
N ALA A 33 5.42 -2.41 0.72
CA ALA A 33 5.68 -3.67 1.40
C ALA A 33 7.05 -3.67 2.09
N GLY A 34 7.16 -4.17 3.31
CA GLY A 34 8.44 -4.37 4.02
C GLY A 34 9.23 -5.52 3.39
N ASP A 35 8.95 -6.74 3.84
CA ASP A 35 9.42 -8.00 3.24
C ASP A 35 8.24 -8.71 2.54
N PRO A 36 8.01 -8.51 1.22
CA PRO A 36 6.85 -9.06 0.53
C PRO A 36 6.90 -10.60 0.46
N ALA A 37 6.01 -11.28 1.20
CA ALA A 37 5.97 -12.74 1.35
C ALA A 37 5.98 -13.50 0.00
N HIS A 38 5.23 -13.01 -0.99
CA HIS A 38 5.08 -13.64 -2.31
C HIS A 38 6.21 -13.31 -3.31
N LYS A 39 7.20 -12.48 -2.95
CA LYS A 39 8.27 -12.03 -3.86
C LYS A 39 9.68 -12.25 -3.32
N ARG A 40 9.85 -13.10 -2.30
CA ARG A 40 11.13 -13.36 -1.62
C ARG A 40 12.28 -13.79 -2.54
N GLU A 41 11.97 -14.42 -3.67
CA GLU A 41 12.98 -14.86 -4.64
C GLU A 41 13.47 -13.74 -5.59
N ARG A 42 12.82 -12.57 -5.59
CA ARG A 42 13.22 -11.44 -6.42
C ARG A 42 14.05 -10.45 -5.62
N LYS A 43 15.18 -10.03 -6.21
CA LYS A 43 15.97 -8.93 -5.69
C LYS A 43 15.23 -7.62 -5.92
N THR A 44 14.71 -7.02 -4.85
CA THR A 44 14.07 -5.70 -4.87
C THR A 44 14.99 -4.63 -4.28
N ALA A 45 14.73 -3.35 -4.54
CA ALA A 45 15.36 -2.28 -3.76
C ALA A 45 15.02 -2.41 -2.26
N SER A 46 15.84 -1.78 -1.41
CA SER A 46 15.63 -1.86 0.04
C SER A 46 14.26 -1.32 0.45
N PRO A 47 13.64 -1.83 1.53
CA PRO A 47 12.36 -1.29 2.01
C PRO A 47 12.39 0.21 2.23
N GLU A 48 13.49 0.75 2.78
CA GLU A 48 13.65 2.18 3.00
C GLU A 48 13.73 2.98 1.69
N ASP A 49 14.48 2.51 0.69
CA ASP A 49 14.55 3.21 -0.61
C ASP A 49 13.16 3.27 -1.25
N ARG A 50 12.40 2.18 -1.19
CA ARG A 50 11.03 2.11 -1.74
C ARG A 50 10.05 3.00 -0.98
N TYR A 51 10.19 3.08 0.34
CA TYR A 51 9.44 4.03 1.16
C TYR A 51 9.76 5.47 0.80
N VAL A 52 11.05 5.83 0.72
CA VAL A 52 11.50 7.19 0.38
C VAL A 52 11.00 7.59 -1.02
N MET A 53 11.10 6.70 -2.01
CA MET A 53 10.55 6.96 -3.34
C MET A 53 9.03 7.17 -3.31
N THR A 54 8.31 6.37 -2.52
CA THR A 54 6.85 6.53 -2.33
C THR A 54 6.52 7.87 -1.66
N LEU A 55 7.24 8.23 -0.61
CA LEU A 55 7.11 9.51 0.08
C LEU A 55 7.30 10.67 -0.90
N LEU A 56 8.46 10.73 -1.58
CA LEU A 56 8.78 11.82 -2.51
C LEU A 56 7.74 11.95 -3.64
N THR A 57 7.24 10.83 -4.14
CA THR A 57 6.26 10.82 -5.23
C THR A 57 4.86 11.26 -4.77
N THR A 58 4.52 11.09 -3.49
CA THR A 58 3.21 11.45 -2.95
C THR A 58 3.16 12.87 -2.36
N LEU A 59 4.30 13.51 -2.09
CA LEU A 59 4.37 14.88 -1.50
C LEU A 59 3.53 15.94 -2.23
N GLY A 60 3.35 15.81 -3.54
CA GLY A 60 2.61 16.79 -4.34
C GLY A 60 1.08 16.69 -4.25
N ASN A 61 0.54 15.63 -3.65
CA ASN A 61 -0.89 15.42 -3.53
C ASN A 61 -1.29 15.32 -2.05
N PRO A 62 -2.02 16.30 -1.48
CA PRO A 62 -2.41 16.29 -0.07
C PRO A 62 -3.41 15.18 0.27
N LYS A 63 -3.95 14.47 -0.72
CA LYS A 63 -4.83 13.31 -0.54
C LYS A 63 -4.08 11.99 -0.50
N PHE A 64 -2.76 11.99 -0.68
CA PHE A 64 -1.94 10.79 -0.67
C PHE A 64 -1.05 10.75 0.57
N THR A 65 -1.13 9.65 1.31
CA THR A 65 -0.38 9.46 2.56
C THR A 65 0.48 8.20 2.47
N PRO A 66 1.81 8.28 2.51
CA PRO A 66 2.67 7.11 2.61
C PRO A 66 2.67 6.56 4.04
N SER A 67 2.48 5.25 4.20
CA SER A 67 2.52 4.56 5.48
C SER A 67 3.80 3.73 5.65
N ARG A 68 4.31 3.69 6.88
CA ARG A 68 5.45 2.85 7.27
C ARG A 68 5.04 1.53 7.94
N ILE A 69 3.73 1.27 8.05
CA ILE A 69 3.18 0.15 8.83
C ILE A 69 3.81 -1.22 8.51
N GLU A 70 4.17 -1.47 7.26
CA GLU A 70 4.87 -2.69 6.85
C GLU A 70 6.39 -2.54 6.81
N ILE A 71 6.91 -1.33 6.61
CA ILE A 71 8.36 -1.06 6.58
C ILE A 71 8.99 -1.29 7.95
N ASP A 72 8.29 -0.89 9.00
CA ASP A 72 8.78 -0.98 10.38
C ASP A 72 8.55 -2.38 11.00
N ARG A 73 7.91 -3.30 10.26
CA ARG A 73 7.66 -4.69 10.68
C ARG A 73 8.88 -5.56 10.37
N LYS A 74 9.22 -6.49 11.27
CA LYS A 74 10.34 -7.43 11.08
C LYS A 74 9.92 -8.70 10.34
N GLU A 75 8.66 -9.09 10.52
CA GLU A 75 8.03 -10.23 9.91
C GLU A 75 7.64 -9.93 8.46
N PRO A 76 7.54 -10.96 7.59
CA PRO A 76 7.03 -10.79 6.24
C PRO A 76 5.68 -10.07 6.20
N SER A 77 5.54 -9.22 5.19
CA SER A 77 4.32 -8.48 4.88
C SER A 77 3.23 -9.43 4.38
N HIS A 78 2.20 -9.62 5.21
CA HIS A 78 0.94 -10.23 4.82
C HIS A 78 -0.19 -9.19 4.91
N THR A 79 -0.98 -9.08 3.83
CA THR A 79 -2.08 -8.11 3.73
C THR A 79 -3.07 -8.24 4.89
N VAL A 80 -3.38 -9.47 5.33
CA VAL A 80 -4.32 -9.70 6.44
C VAL A 80 -3.85 -9.08 7.75
N ASP A 81 -2.55 -9.13 8.03
CA ASP A 81 -1.98 -8.59 9.26
C ASP A 81 -1.93 -7.07 9.22
N THR A 82 -1.63 -6.50 8.06
CA THR A 82 -1.73 -5.04 7.82
C THR A 82 -3.15 -4.54 8.03
N LEU A 83 -4.17 -5.23 7.48
CA LEU A 83 -5.57 -4.83 7.65
C LEU A 83 -6.04 -4.94 9.10
N ARG A 84 -5.60 -5.97 9.83
CA ARG A 84 -5.89 -6.11 11.27
C ARG A 84 -5.27 -4.96 12.07
N GLU A 85 -4.02 -4.62 11.78
CA GLU A 85 -3.32 -3.52 12.45
C GLU A 85 -3.98 -2.16 12.14
N MET A 86 -4.33 -1.91 10.88
CA MET A 86 -5.10 -0.71 10.52
C MET A 86 -6.44 -0.65 11.25
N ARG A 87 -7.16 -1.77 11.37
CA ARG A 87 -8.42 -1.82 12.15
C ARG A 87 -8.22 -1.64 13.65
N HIS A 88 -7.04 -1.97 14.18
CA HIS A 88 -6.70 -1.69 15.56
C HIS A 88 -6.51 -0.18 15.82
N TRP A 89 -5.83 0.51 14.91
CA TRP A 89 -5.56 1.95 15.03
C TRP A 89 -6.76 2.83 14.66
N TYR A 90 -7.60 2.38 13.73
CA TYR A 90 -8.75 3.14 13.23
C TYR A 90 -10.05 2.42 13.57
N ALA A 91 -10.80 3.01 14.51
CA ALA A 91 -12.04 2.45 14.99
C ALA A 91 -13.07 2.28 13.85
N PRO A 92 -13.72 1.10 13.72
CA PRO A 92 -14.60 0.79 12.58
C PRO A 92 -15.76 1.77 12.37
N GLU A 93 -16.28 2.35 13.45
CA GLU A 93 -17.36 3.32 13.42
C GLU A 93 -16.94 4.71 12.91
N LYS A 94 -15.64 4.96 12.79
CA LYS A 94 -15.08 6.25 12.33
C LYS A 94 -14.52 6.21 10.93
N VAL A 95 -14.04 5.04 10.49
CA VAL A 95 -13.31 4.90 9.23
C VAL A 95 -13.78 3.68 8.43
N THR A 96 -14.12 3.92 7.17
CA THR A 96 -14.39 2.86 6.19
C THR A 96 -13.16 2.64 5.33
N PHE A 97 -12.62 1.42 5.34
CA PHE A 97 -11.47 1.08 4.51
C PHE A 97 -11.88 0.45 3.19
N PHE A 98 -11.19 0.85 2.12
CA PHE A 98 -11.22 0.22 0.81
C PHE A 98 -9.85 -0.36 0.48
N PHE A 99 -9.82 -1.57 -0.08
CA PHE A 99 -8.59 -2.19 -0.55
C PHE A 99 -8.42 -1.97 -2.06
N ILE A 100 -7.48 -1.10 -2.43
CA ILE A 100 -7.13 -0.79 -3.82
C ILE A 100 -5.99 -1.71 -4.24
N THR A 101 -6.22 -2.52 -5.28
CA THR A 101 -5.25 -3.47 -5.84
C THR A 101 -5.45 -3.64 -7.35
N GLY A 102 -4.39 -4.03 -8.06
CA GLY A 102 -4.44 -4.37 -9.48
C GLY A 102 -5.09 -5.73 -9.75
N LEU A 103 -5.54 -5.94 -10.99
CA LEU A 103 -6.17 -7.19 -11.43
C LEU A 103 -5.22 -8.39 -11.29
N ASP A 104 -3.94 -8.22 -11.57
CA ASP A 104 -2.91 -9.24 -11.42
C ASP A 104 -2.84 -9.80 -9.99
N ALA A 105 -2.92 -8.93 -9.00
CA ALA A 105 -2.97 -9.29 -7.59
C ALA A 105 -4.31 -9.97 -7.22
N VAL A 106 -5.43 -9.48 -7.74
CA VAL A 106 -6.76 -10.09 -7.51
C VAL A 106 -6.82 -11.52 -8.04
N LEU A 107 -6.23 -11.80 -9.21
CA LEU A 107 -6.21 -13.14 -9.80
C LEU A 107 -5.46 -14.16 -8.91
N GLY A 108 -4.52 -13.69 -8.08
CA GLY A 108 -3.77 -14.52 -7.13
C GLY A 108 -4.32 -14.52 -5.70
N ILE A 109 -5.44 -13.83 -5.41
CA ILE A 109 -5.87 -13.53 -4.03
C ILE A 109 -6.16 -14.78 -3.18
N THR A 110 -6.49 -15.91 -3.79
CA THR A 110 -6.76 -17.18 -3.09
C THR A 110 -5.50 -17.85 -2.55
N SER A 111 -4.32 -17.37 -2.93
CA SER A 111 -3.02 -17.86 -2.46
C SER A 111 -2.39 -17.01 -1.35
N TRP A 112 -3.10 -15.97 -0.90
CA TRP A 112 -2.62 -15.00 0.09
C TRP A 112 -2.75 -15.49 1.54
#